data_AF-A0A359N0G3-F1
#
_entry.id   AF-A0A359N0G3-F1
#
_cell.length_a   1.000
_cell.length_b   1.000
_cell.length_c   1.000
_cell.angle_alpha   90.00
_cell.angle_beta   90.00
_cell.angle_gamma   90.00
#
_symmetry.space_group_name_H-M   'P 1'
#
loop_
_entity.id
_entity.type
_entity.pdbx_description
1 polymer ?
#
loop_
_entity_poly.entity_id
_entity_poly.type
_entity_poly.pdbx_seq_one_letter_code
_entity_poly.pdbx_strand_id
1 'polypeptide(L)' 'MNTPNFQETLKNYLDKFDSDIEAIVLGCTHYSLIKDEIQNLSKKQIIDPSHDSAIKFKTYLQRHPEIKNNLST' A
#
# COMPACT_ATOMS: atom_id res chain seq x y z
N MET A 1 26.85 -8.69 17.04
CA MET A 1 25.81 -9.07 16.06
C MET A 1 25.55 -7.84 15.20
N ASN A 2 25.77 -7.91 13.89
CA ASN A 2 25.41 -6.79 12.99
C ASN A 2 23.92 -6.89 12.67
N THR A 3 23.14 -5.93 13.15
CA THR A 3 21.74 -5.81 12.75
C THR A 3 21.70 -5.28 11.32
N PRO A 4 21.01 -5.95 10.38
CA PRO A 4 20.88 -5.43 9.02
C PRO A 4 20.20 -4.06 9.07
N ASN A 5 20.71 -3.13 8.28
CA ASN A 5 20.10 -1.80 8.19
C ASN A 5 18.75 -1.88 7.45
N PHE A 6 17.99 -0.78 7.46
CA PHE A 6 16.67 -0.72 6.83
C PHE A 6 16.70 -1.14 5.34
N GLN A 7 17.66 -0.64 4.58
CA GLN A 7 17.78 -0.91 3.13
C GLN A 7 18.11 -2.38 2.85
N GLU A 8 19.04 -2.97 3.60
CA GLU A 8 19.39 -4.39 3.50
C GLU A 8 18.21 -5.28 3.85
N THR A 9 17.51 -4.95 4.94
CA THR A 9 16.31 -5.67 5.36
C THR A 9 15.24 -5.63 4.28
N LEU A 10 14.96 -4.44 3.73
CA LEU A 10 13.94 -4.27 2.69
C LEU A 10 14.30 -5.05 1.42
N LYS A 11 15.55 -4.93 0.95
CA LYS A 11 16.05 -5.69 -0.20
C LYS A 11 15.91 -7.20 0.01
N ASN A 12 16.29 -7.72 1.18
CA ASN A 12 16.18 -9.14 1.50
C ASN A 12 14.73 -9.67 1.48
N TYR A 13 13.73 -8.82 1.75
CA TYR A 13 12.32 -9.20 1.59
C TYR A 13 11.86 -9.11 0.14
N LEU A 14 12.26 -8.07 -0.58
CA LEU A 14 11.88 -7.89 -1.99
C LEU A 14 12.49 -8.97 -2.89
N ASP A 15 13.72 -9.42 -2.60
CA ASP A 15 14.41 -10.47 -3.35
C ASP A 15 13.75 -11.86 -3.23
N LYS A 16 12.78 -12.04 -2.32
CA LYS A 16 12.03 -13.29 -2.15
C LYS A 16 10.85 -13.42 -3.12
N PHE A 17 10.46 -12.34 -3.79
CA PHE A 17 9.41 -12.42 -4.79
C PHE A 17 9.93 -13.14 -6.05
N ASP A 18 9.04 -13.90 -6.69
CA ASP A 18 9.37 -14.56 -7.95
C ASP A 18 9.71 -13.52 -9.03
N SER A 19 10.68 -13.86 -9.88
CA SER A 19 11.20 -12.91 -10.86
C SER A 19 10.17 -12.47 -11.92
N ASP A 20 9.10 -13.26 -12.09
CA ASP A 20 8.03 -13.08 -13.08
C ASP A 20 6.86 -12.22 -12.57
N ILE A 21 6.80 -11.87 -11.28
CA ILE A 21 5.73 -10.98 -10.80
C ILE A 21 5.79 -9.63 -11.51
N GLU A 22 4.64 -9.06 -11.85
CA GLU A 22 4.58 -7.77 -12.57
C GLU A 22 4.37 -6.59 -11.62
N ALA A 23 3.73 -6.84 -10.48
CA ALA A 23 3.39 -5.83 -9.48
C ALA A 23 3.46 -6.35 -8.05
N ILE A 24 3.66 -5.43 -7.09
CA ILE A 24 3.63 -5.67 -5.65
C ILE A 24 2.51 -4.82 -5.05
N VAL A 25 1.59 -5.46 -4.33
CA VAL A 25 0.52 -4.75 -3.59
C VAL A 25 1.01 -4.42 -2.18
N LEU A 26 0.89 -3.16 -1.77
CA LEU A 26 1.16 -2.72 -0.42
C LEU A 26 0.02 -3.14 0.53
N GLY A 27 0.10 -4.38 1.02
CA GLY A 27 -0.96 -5.01 1.82
C GLY A 27 -1.06 -4.55 3.29
N CYS A 28 -0.18 -3.67 3.75
CA CYS A 28 -0.22 -3.10 5.10
C CYS A 28 -0.26 -1.57 5.00
N THR A 29 -1.07 -0.94 5.85
CA THR A 29 -1.24 0.53 5.89
C THR A 29 0.06 1.29 6.12
N HIS A 30 1.06 0.67 6.75
CA HIS A 30 2.36 1.31 7.01
C HIS A 30 3.26 1.36 5.76
N TYR A 31 3.05 0.49 4.77
CA TYR A 31 3.94 0.41 3.61
C TYR A 31 3.84 1.63 2.70
N SER A 32 2.72 2.36 2.74
CA SER A 32 2.60 3.67 2.09
C SER A 32 3.67 4.66 2.57
N LEU A 33 4.15 4.54 3.81
CA LEU A 33 5.20 5.42 4.37
C LEU A 33 6.58 5.16 3.79
N ILE A 34 6.83 3.94 3.29
CA ILE A 34 8.12 3.51 2.73
C ILE A 34 8.00 3.13 1.24
N LYS A 35 6.97 3.64 0.58
CA LYS A 35 6.64 3.30 -0.81
C LYS A 35 7.78 3.66 -1.75
N ASP A 36 8.42 4.80 -1.54
CA ASP A 36 9.49 5.30 -2.41
C ASP A 36 10.73 4.41 -2.28
N GLU A 37 11.06 3.93 -1.09
CA GLU A 37 12.17 3.00 -0.87
C GLU A 37 11.88 1.63 -1.49
N ILE A 38 10.64 1.13 -1.39
CA ILE A 38 10.21 -0.08 -2.10
C ILE A 38 10.34 0.10 -3.61
N GLN A 39 9.88 1.24 -4.15
CA GLN A 39 9.90 1.53 -5.58
C GLN A 39 11.33 1.73 -6.11
N ASN A 40 12.24 2.26 -5.30
CA ASN A 40 13.65 2.44 -5.69
C ASN A 40 14.41 1.11 -5.73
N LEU A 41 14.07 0.17 -4.84
CA LEU A 41 14.70 -1.15 -4.78
C LEU A 41 14.04 -2.17 -5.72
N SER A 42 12.78 -1.98 -6.07
CA SER A 42 12.01 -2.86 -6.95
C SER A 42 11.78 -2.23 -8.32
N LYS A 43 12.11 -2.95 -9.39
CA LYS A 43 11.73 -2.56 -10.76
C LYS A 43 10.27 -2.88 -11.10
N LYS A 44 9.49 -3.39 -10.13
CA LYS A 44 8.09 -3.81 -10.32
C LYS A 44 7.14 -2.64 -10.11
N GLN A 45 5.92 -2.75 -10.65
CA GLN A 45 4.86 -1.79 -10.37
C GLN A 45 4.44 -1.89 -8.90
N ILE A 46 4.38 -0.77 -8.18
CA ILE A 46 3.91 -0.74 -6.80
C ILE A 46 2.46 -0.25 -6.74
N ILE A 47 1.57 -1.06 -6.16
CA ILE A 47 0.15 -0.77 -6.02
C ILE A 47 -0.12 -0.40 -4.55
N ASP A 48 -0.48 0.85 -4.31
CA ASP A 48 -0.92 1.34 -3.00
C ASP A 48 -2.46 1.43 -2.96
N PRO A 49 -3.16 0.54 -2.24
CA PRO A 49 -4.61 0.52 -2.20
C PRO A 49 -5.23 1.64 -1.36
N SER A 50 -4.44 2.42 -0.62
CA SER A 50 -4.96 3.45 0.31
C SER A 50 -5.78 4.51 -0.43
N HIS A 51 -5.26 5.03 -1.55
CA HIS A 51 -5.94 6.04 -2.34
C HIS A 51 -7.23 5.50 -2.97
N ASP A 52 -7.16 4.34 -3.61
CA ASP A 52 -8.32 3.71 -4.24
C ASP A 52 -9.42 3.39 -3.21
N SER A 53 -9.04 2.98 -2.01
CA SER A 53 -9.98 2.73 -0.92
C SER A 53 -10.70 4.01 -0.51
N ALA A 54 -9.99 5.14 -0.40
CA ALA A 54 -10.58 6.43 -0.08
C ALA A 54 -11.55 6.90 -1.18
N ILE A 55 -11.18 6.74 -2.46
CA ILE A 55 -12.06 7.08 -3.59
C ILE A 55 -13.30 6.20 -3.59
N LYS A 56 -13.16 4.88 -3.45
CA LYS A 56 -14.28 3.94 -3.37
C LYS A 56 -15.21 4.27 -2.22
N PHE A 57 -14.66 4.61 -1.05
CA PHE A 57 -15.44 5.01 0.10
C PHE A 57 -16.22 6.30 -0.15
N LYS A 58 -15.58 7.33 -0.73
CA LYS A 58 -16.25 8.57 -1.14
C LYS A 58 -17.41 8.29 -2.11
N THR A 59 -17.16 7.50 -3.15
CA THR A 59 -18.19 7.12 -4.13
C THR A 59 -19.31 6.30 -3.50
N TYR A 60 -19.01 5.46 -2.52
CA TYR A 60 -20.02 4.75 -1.74
C TYR A 60 -20.94 5.74 -1.00
N LEU A 61 -20.37 6.68 -0.24
CA LEU A 61 -21.16 7.69 0.48
C LEU A 61 -22.02 8.55 -0.45
N GLN A 62 -21.54 8.89 -1.65
CA GLN A 62 -22.31 9.65 -2.64
C GLN A 62 -23.53 8.89 -3.18
N ARG A 63 -23.44 7.55 -3.28
CA ARG A 63 -24.56 6.69 -3.68
C ARG A 63 -25.54 6.42 -2.54
N HIS A 64 -25.12 6.67 -1.30
CA HIS A 64 -25.84 6.37 -0.07
C HIS A 64 -26.02 7.61 0.81
N PRO A 65 -26.72 8.66 0.34
CA PRO A 65 -26.91 9.90 1.09
C PRO A 65 -27.65 9.68 2.43
N GLU A 66 -28.42 8.61 2.57
CA GLU A 66 -29.11 8.22 3.81
C GLU A 66 -28.14 8.01 4.99
N ILE A 67 -26.90 7.61 4.72
CA ILE A 67 -25.87 7.40 5.75
C ILE A 67 -25.57 8.69 6.51
N LYS A 68 -25.63 9.85 5.84
CA LYS A 68 -25.42 11.15 6.48
C LYS A 68 -26.41 11.40 7.62
N ASN A 69 -27.68 11.03 7.41
CA ASN A 69 -28.73 11.23 8.42
C ASN A 69 -28.57 10.28 9.61
N ASN A 70 -28.03 9.07 9.38
CA ASN A 70 -27.81 8.08 10.44
C ASN A 70 -26.56 8.34 11.29
N LEU A 71 -25.67 9.22 10.84
CA LEU A 71 -24.43 9.57 11.53
C LEU A 71 -24.45 10.99 12.13
N SER A 72 -25.53 11.74 11.91
CA SER A 72 -25.72 13.07 12.51
C SER A 72 -26.32 12.90 13.90
N THR A 73 -25.45 12.82 14.92
CA THR A 73 -25.83 12.98 16.34
C THR A 73 -26.05 14.44 16.68
#